data_AF-A0A1P8WQA4-F1
#
_entry.id   AF-A0A1P8WQA4-F1
#
_cell.length_a   1.000
_cell.length_b   1.000
_cell.length_c   1.000
_cell.angle_alpha   90.00
_cell.angle_beta   90.00
_cell.angle_gamma   90.00
#
_symmetry.space_group_name_H-M   'P 1'
#
loop_
_entity.id
_entity.type
_entity.pdbx_description
1 polymer ?
#
loop_
_entity_poly.entity_id
_entity_poly.type
_entity_poly.pdbx_seq_one_letter_code
_entity_poly.pdbx_strand_id
1 'polypeptide(L)'
;MSNHFHCVLRTRPDVVETWSDEEVARRWWQLFPQRRNEDGSAADPTETDLRSIYGDKEVLAERRKRLSSVSWFMRCTSEVIARLANAEDQCTGRFWEGRLKSTVLDSEEAIAACMAYVDLNPIRAGIADSLESSDFTSVQDRVGDVKSSEEVETADAKDVRVEHGQQAGWLSPIALEPQRKKVRDRSTNRRVSNHGCLPMTLAEYLQLVDWTGRQLHSGKRGYIKSAVPPLLERLGTTIDIWLHVVKKFERRQHIQTATPATCHAVFMNTGPAQTA
;
A
#
# COMPACT_ATOMS: atom_id res chain seq x y z
N MET A 1 18.04 4.18 10.08
CA MET A 1 16.63 4.56 9.81
C MET A 1 15.79 3.30 9.94
N SER A 2 15.40 2.92 11.15
CA SER A 2 14.86 1.56 11.42
C SER A 2 13.65 1.53 12.37
N ASN A 3 12.94 2.65 12.57
CA ASN A 3 11.91 2.77 13.62
C ASN A 3 10.52 3.22 13.12
N HIS A 4 10.23 3.12 11.82
CA HIS A 4 8.91 3.46 11.28
C HIS A 4 8.52 2.50 10.15
N PHE A 5 7.22 2.32 9.94
CA PHE A 5 6.67 1.59 8.80
C PHE A 5 5.81 2.52 7.94
N HIS A 6 5.72 2.21 6.66
CA HIS A 6 4.90 2.95 5.70
C HIS A 6 3.77 2.07 5.21
N CYS A 7 2.58 2.64 5.04
CA CYS A 7 1.45 1.96 4.44
C CYS A 7 0.77 2.88 3.42
N VAL A 8 0.52 2.33 2.22
CA VAL A 8 -0.36 2.95 1.22
C VAL A 8 -1.70 2.23 1.28
N LEU A 9 -2.73 2.91 1.75
CA LEU A 9 -4.04 2.32 2.02
C LEU A 9 -5.07 2.90 1.06
N ARG A 10 -5.92 2.02 0.51
CA ARG A 10 -7.12 2.40 -0.22
C ARG A 10 -8.36 2.01 0.60
N THR A 11 -8.98 2.99 1.24
CA THR A 11 -10.26 2.78 1.91
C THR A 11 -11.37 2.56 0.90
N ARG A 12 -12.30 1.64 1.20
CA ARG A 12 -13.47 1.32 0.36
C ARG A 12 -14.77 1.36 1.16
N PRO A 13 -15.17 2.53 1.69
CA PRO A 13 -16.44 2.66 2.40
C PRO A 13 -17.64 2.27 1.51
N ASP A 14 -17.54 2.48 0.21
CA ASP A 14 -18.51 2.06 -0.80
C ASP A 14 -18.72 0.54 -0.84
N VAL A 15 -17.66 -0.26 -0.66
CA VAL A 15 -17.80 -1.74 -0.55
C VAL A 15 -18.39 -2.12 0.79
N VAL A 16 -17.94 -1.47 1.86
CA VAL A 16 -18.41 -1.74 3.23
C VAL A 16 -19.90 -1.40 3.39
N GLU A 17 -20.41 -0.42 2.65
CA GLU A 17 -21.83 -0.05 2.63
C GLU A 17 -22.72 -1.17 2.06
N THR A 18 -22.22 -1.94 1.09
CA THR A 18 -22.97 -3.04 0.48
C THR A 18 -23.06 -4.31 1.32
N TRP A 19 -22.29 -4.41 2.41
CA TRP A 19 -22.29 -5.61 3.25
C TRP A 19 -23.61 -5.77 4.00
N SER A 20 -24.07 -7.02 4.13
CA SER A 20 -25.15 -7.34 5.06
C SER A 20 -24.71 -7.08 6.51
N ASP A 21 -25.67 -6.93 7.40
CA ASP A 21 -25.40 -6.72 8.81
C ASP A 21 -24.67 -7.92 9.44
N GLU A 22 -24.99 -9.12 8.98
CA GLU A 22 -24.28 -10.35 9.36
C GLU A 22 -22.82 -10.33 8.88
N GLU A 23 -22.53 -9.88 7.65
CA GLU A 23 -21.16 -9.79 7.14
C GLU A 23 -20.33 -8.78 7.93
N VAL A 24 -20.90 -7.63 8.30
CA VAL A 24 -20.26 -6.67 9.21
C VAL A 24 -19.93 -7.33 10.54
N ALA A 25 -20.88 -8.08 11.12
CA ALA A 25 -20.67 -8.79 12.38
C ALA A 25 -19.56 -9.85 12.29
N ARG A 26 -19.56 -10.67 11.23
CA ARG A 26 -18.55 -11.71 10.98
C ARG A 26 -17.15 -11.11 10.81
N ARG A 27 -17.02 -10.04 10.02
CA ARG A 27 -15.73 -9.35 9.83
C ARG A 27 -15.24 -8.68 11.11
N TRP A 28 -16.14 -8.07 11.87
CA TRP A 28 -15.80 -7.50 13.17
C TRP A 28 -15.31 -8.58 14.13
N TRP A 29 -15.95 -9.75 14.16
CA TRP A 29 -15.53 -10.88 14.96
C TRP A 29 -14.14 -11.41 14.56
N GLN A 30 -13.83 -11.47 13.27
CA GLN A 30 -12.48 -11.89 12.82
C GLN A 30 -11.36 -10.97 13.35
N LEU A 31 -11.65 -9.67 13.50
CA LEU A 31 -10.69 -8.71 14.05
C LEU A 31 -10.62 -8.74 15.58
N PHE A 32 -11.76 -8.99 16.24
CA PHE A 32 -11.89 -8.98 17.69
C PHE A 32 -12.59 -10.26 18.21
N PRO A 33 -11.99 -11.44 18.00
CA PRO A 33 -12.63 -12.69 18.38
C PRO A 33 -12.53 -12.90 19.89
N GLN A 34 -13.50 -13.61 20.46
CA GLN A 34 -13.33 -14.19 21.78
C GLN A 34 -12.37 -15.37 21.71
N ARG A 35 -11.40 -15.41 22.63
CA ARG A 35 -10.42 -16.49 22.75
C ARG A 35 -10.86 -17.49 23.83
N ARG A 36 -11.94 -18.21 23.53
CA ARG A 36 -12.59 -19.17 24.45
C ARG A 36 -12.24 -20.64 24.17
N ASN A 37 -11.43 -20.91 23.15
CA ASN A 37 -10.93 -22.26 22.89
C ASN A 37 -9.96 -22.66 24.01
N GLU A 38 -9.87 -23.95 24.31
CA GLU A 38 -9.04 -24.48 25.41
C GLU A 38 -7.55 -24.12 25.26
N ASP A 39 -7.08 -23.97 24.02
CA ASP A 39 -5.72 -23.58 23.66
C ASP A 39 -5.49 -22.05 23.61
N GLY A 40 -6.51 -21.24 23.95
CA GLY A 40 -6.46 -19.77 23.87
C GLY A 40 -6.53 -19.20 22.44
N SER A 41 -6.79 -20.05 21.43
CA SER A 41 -7.02 -19.59 20.07
C SER A 41 -8.38 -18.88 19.92
N ALA A 42 -8.53 -18.14 18.82
CA ALA A 42 -9.77 -17.44 18.50
C ALA A 42 -10.87 -18.45 18.19
N ALA A 43 -12.02 -18.32 18.86
CA ALA A 43 -13.17 -19.17 18.60
C ALA A 43 -13.99 -18.66 17.41
N ASP A 44 -14.60 -19.58 16.67
CA ASP A 44 -15.62 -19.24 15.69
C ASP A 44 -16.83 -18.60 16.37
N PRO A 45 -17.48 -17.61 15.73
CA PRO A 45 -18.63 -16.93 16.31
C PRO A 45 -19.84 -17.87 16.35
N THR A 46 -20.58 -17.85 17.47
CA THR A 46 -21.93 -18.42 17.51
C THR A 46 -22.94 -17.44 16.92
N GLU A 47 -24.14 -17.93 16.61
CA GLU A 47 -25.25 -17.08 16.18
C GLU A 47 -25.59 -16.00 17.23
N THR A 48 -25.51 -16.35 18.52
CA THR A 48 -25.70 -15.40 19.63
C THR A 48 -24.64 -14.31 19.63
N ASP A 49 -23.38 -14.68 19.37
CA ASP A 49 -22.28 -13.72 19.27
C ASP A 49 -22.53 -12.71 18.14
N LEU A 50 -22.91 -13.17 16.96
CA LEU A 50 -23.22 -12.31 15.82
C LEU A 50 -24.45 -11.42 16.09
N ARG A 51 -25.52 -11.96 16.69
CA ARG A 51 -26.73 -11.21 17.07
C ARG A 51 -26.43 -10.09 18.06
N SER A 52 -25.48 -10.28 18.97
CA SER A 52 -25.06 -9.21 19.89
C SER A 52 -24.44 -8.02 19.15
N ILE A 53 -23.97 -8.22 17.92
CA ILE A 53 -23.36 -7.19 17.07
C ILE A 53 -24.43 -6.51 16.21
N TYR A 54 -25.18 -7.30 15.44
CA TYR A 54 -26.10 -6.76 14.44
C TYR A 54 -27.51 -6.48 14.99
N GLY A 55 -27.85 -7.01 16.17
CA GLY A 55 -29.14 -6.79 16.82
C GLY A 55 -29.28 -5.37 17.40
N ASP A 56 -28.16 -4.71 17.68
CA ASP A 56 -28.12 -3.30 18.06
C ASP A 56 -27.68 -2.44 16.86
N LYS A 57 -28.61 -1.59 16.40
CA LYS A 57 -28.40 -0.75 15.21
C LYS A 57 -27.30 0.29 15.41
N GLU A 58 -27.15 0.85 16.61
CA GLU A 58 -26.13 1.87 16.88
C GLU A 58 -24.74 1.24 16.89
N VAL A 59 -24.60 0.10 17.58
CA VAL A 59 -23.36 -0.69 17.63
C VAL A 59 -22.96 -1.15 16.24
N LEU A 60 -23.91 -1.64 15.44
CA LEU A 60 -23.66 -2.09 14.08
C LEU A 60 -23.21 -0.95 13.16
N ALA A 61 -23.91 0.19 13.19
CA ALA A 61 -23.58 1.36 12.39
C ALA A 61 -22.17 1.89 12.72
N GLU A 62 -21.83 1.91 14.01
CA GLU A 62 -20.48 2.26 14.45
C GLU A 62 -19.44 1.28 13.89
N ARG A 63 -19.63 -0.03 14.07
CA ARG A 63 -18.69 -1.05 13.60
C ARG A 63 -18.49 -1.00 12.09
N ARG A 64 -19.56 -0.80 11.33
CA ARG A 64 -19.51 -0.61 9.88
C ARG A 64 -18.60 0.58 9.50
N LYS A 65 -18.76 1.73 10.16
CA LYS A 65 -17.88 2.90 9.95
C LYS A 65 -16.43 2.61 10.33
N ARG A 66 -16.19 1.86 11.40
CA ARG A 66 -14.83 1.52 11.87
C ARG A 66 -14.09 0.59 10.88
N LEU A 67 -14.80 -0.33 10.21
CA LEU A 67 -14.22 -1.26 9.24
C LEU A 67 -13.64 -0.60 7.97
N SER A 68 -13.97 0.67 7.69
CA SER A 68 -13.40 1.45 6.59
C SER A 68 -12.54 2.64 7.05
N SER A 69 -12.23 2.73 8.36
CA SER A 69 -11.53 3.88 8.96
C SER A 69 -10.02 3.65 9.08
N VAL A 70 -9.23 4.53 8.45
CA VAL A 70 -7.75 4.53 8.56
C VAL A 70 -7.29 4.63 10.01
N SER A 71 -7.92 5.49 10.82
CA SER A 71 -7.55 5.66 12.23
C SER A 71 -7.78 4.38 13.05
N TRP A 72 -8.80 3.60 12.70
CA TRP A 72 -9.08 2.33 13.38
C TRP A 72 -8.13 1.23 12.93
N PHE A 73 -7.85 1.15 11.63
CA PHE A 73 -6.80 0.29 11.09
C PHE A 73 -5.47 0.55 11.81
N MET A 74 -5.03 1.80 11.83
CA MET A 74 -3.75 2.18 12.44
C MET A 74 -3.72 1.95 13.94
N ARG A 75 -4.84 2.17 14.66
CA ARG A 75 -4.94 1.82 16.09
C ARG A 75 -4.69 0.33 16.31
N CYS A 76 -5.41 -0.53 15.59
CA CYS A 76 -5.29 -1.99 15.74
C CYS A 76 -3.89 -2.48 15.39
N THR A 77 -3.33 -2.01 14.27
CA THR A 77 -1.98 -2.40 13.84
C THR A 77 -0.91 -1.92 14.82
N SER A 78 -0.98 -0.65 15.24
CA SER A 78 0.02 -0.05 16.13
C SER A 78 0.01 -0.70 17.52
N GLU A 79 -1.18 -1.03 18.05
CA GLU A 79 -1.32 -1.69 19.35
C GLU A 79 -0.67 -3.09 19.34
N VAL A 80 -0.96 -3.89 18.31
CA VAL A 80 -0.40 -5.25 18.19
C VAL A 80 1.12 -5.19 18.08
N ILE A 81 1.67 -4.34 17.21
CA ILE A 81 3.12 -4.18 17.07
C ILE A 81 3.76 -3.73 18.39
N ALA A 82 3.19 -2.72 19.06
CA ALA A 82 3.73 -2.23 20.33
C ALA A 82 3.75 -3.31 21.41
N ARG A 83 2.68 -4.12 21.50
CA ARG A 83 2.61 -5.23 22.45
C ARG A 83 3.64 -6.30 22.16
N LEU A 84 3.79 -6.69 20.89
CA LEU A 84 4.74 -7.72 20.48
C LEU A 84 6.19 -7.26 20.72
N ALA A 85 6.53 -6.04 20.31
CA ALA A 85 7.87 -5.49 20.50
C ALA A 85 8.23 -5.32 21.98
N ASN A 86 7.31 -4.77 22.80
CA ASN A 86 7.54 -4.67 24.24
C ASN A 86 7.72 -6.05 24.91
N ALA A 87 6.98 -7.07 24.46
CA ALA A 87 7.12 -8.43 24.97
C ALA A 87 8.47 -9.07 24.56
N GLU A 88 8.89 -8.85 23.31
CA GLU A 88 10.20 -9.28 22.78
C GLU A 88 11.35 -8.64 23.56
N ASP A 89 11.25 -7.34 23.83
CA ASP A 89 12.24 -6.56 24.59
C ASP A 89 12.10 -6.71 26.13
N GLN A 90 11.16 -7.52 26.60
CA GLN A 90 10.86 -7.73 28.03
C GLN A 90 10.62 -6.41 28.81
N CYS A 91 10.02 -5.43 28.15
CA CYS A 91 9.77 -4.11 28.72
C CYS A 91 8.27 -3.75 28.71
N THR A 92 7.95 -2.61 29.30
CA THR A 92 6.61 -2.03 29.26
C THR A 92 6.70 -0.55 28.92
N GLY A 93 5.60 0.01 28.40
CA GLY A 93 5.50 1.43 28.12
C GLY A 93 5.27 1.74 26.65
N ARG A 94 5.66 2.95 26.26
CA ARG A 94 5.31 3.55 24.98
C ARG A 94 6.30 3.12 23.90
N PHE A 95 5.81 2.37 22.91
CA PHE A 95 6.60 1.98 21.74
C PHE A 95 6.66 3.09 20.66
N TRP A 96 5.53 3.74 20.35
CA TRP A 96 5.45 4.73 19.27
C TRP A 96 5.71 6.17 19.74
N GLU A 97 6.59 6.90 19.05
CA GLU A 97 6.97 8.29 19.38
C GLU A 97 5.81 9.31 19.30
N GLY A 98 4.76 9.05 18.53
CA GLY A 98 3.76 10.06 18.21
C GLY A 98 2.46 9.53 17.61
N ARG A 99 1.62 10.47 17.15
CA ARG A 99 0.46 10.18 16.32
C ARG A 99 0.92 9.78 14.92
N LEU A 100 0.12 8.95 14.25
CA LEU A 100 0.32 8.65 12.83
C LEU A 100 0.29 9.94 11.99
N LYS A 101 1.07 9.95 10.91
CA LYS A 101 0.94 10.94 9.83
C LYS A 101 0.25 10.26 8.66
N SER A 102 -0.73 10.92 8.07
CA SER A 102 -1.46 10.42 6.91
C SER A 102 -1.67 11.56 5.93
N THR A 103 -1.49 11.26 4.64
CA THR A 103 -1.65 12.19 3.54
C THR A 103 -2.55 11.55 2.50
N VAL A 104 -3.52 12.30 1.99
CA VAL A 104 -4.39 11.85 0.91
C VAL A 104 -3.61 11.88 -0.39
N LEU A 105 -3.72 10.81 -1.17
CA LEU A 105 -3.14 10.72 -2.52
C LEU A 105 -4.27 10.97 -3.52
N ASP A 106 -4.28 12.13 -4.15
CA ASP A 106 -5.39 12.65 -4.95
C ASP A 106 -5.19 12.51 -6.48
N SER A 107 -4.05 11.95 -6.89
CA SER A 107 -3.70 11.74 -8.30
C SER A 107 -2.93 10.43 -8.50
N GLU A 108 -2.98 9.92 -9.73
CA GLU A 108 -2.24 8.71 -10.13
C GLU A 108 -0.73 8.89 -9.98
N GLU A 109 -0.21 10.10 -10.26
CA GLU A 109 1.20 10.46 -10.02
C GLU A 109 1.54 10.37 -8.52
N ALA A 110 0.71 10.94 -7.64
CA ALA A 110 0.94 10.90 -6.20
C ALA A 110 0.89 9.47 -5.65
N ILE A 111 -0.03 8.65 -6.15
CA ILE A 111 -0.12 7.22 -5.82
C ILE A 111 1.16 6.50 -6.25
N ALA A 112 1.56 6.63 -7.53
CA ALA A 112 2.73 5.95 -8.07
C ALA A 112 4.01 6.37 -7.34
N ALA A 113 4.19 7.67 -7.10
CA ALA A 113 5.37 8.19 -6.42
C ALA A 113 5.42 7.77 -4.94
N CYS A 114 4.28 7.73 -4.25
CA CYS A 114 4.19 7.24 -2.87
C CYS A 114 4.56 5.76 -2.79
N MET A 115 3.99 4.93 -3.67
CA MET A 115 4.29 3.51 -3.70
C MET A 115 5.77 3.25 -4.01
N ALA A 116 6.33 3.93 -5.01
CA ALA A 116 7.76 3.85 -5.33
C ALA A 116 8.65 4.33 -4.18
N TYR A 117 8.26 5.40 -3.47
CA TYR A 117 8.97 5.88 -2.29
C TYR A 117 9.07 4.82 -1.18
N VAL A 118 7.96 4.13 -0.92
CA VAL A 118 7.84 3.08 0.10
C VAL A 118 8.63 1.84 -0.31
N ASP A 119 8.41 1.36 -1.53
CA ASP A 119 9.05 0.16 -2.06
C ASP A 119 10.58 0.32 -2.18
N LEU A 120 11.07 1.53 -2.44
CA LEU A 120 12.51 1.83 -2.47
C LEU A 120 13.10 2.15 -1.09
N ASN A 121 12.35 2.08 0.01
CA ASN A 121 12.87 2.47 1.32
C ASN A 121 14.07 1.60 1.76
N PRO A 122 14.02 0.24 1.73
CA PRO A 122 15.17 -0.57 2.10
C PRO A 122 16.40 -0.29 1.24
N ILE A 123 16.22 -0.05 -0.07
CA ILE A 123 17.31 0.27 -1.01
C ILE A 123 17.91 1.64 -0.70
N ARG A 124 17.06 2.64 -0.44
CA ARG A 124 17.49 3.99 -0.04
C ARG A 124 18.20 4.00 1.31
N ALA A 125 17.81 3.11 2.21
CA ALA A 125 18.46 2.92 3.51
C ALA A 125 19.76 2.10 3.43
N GLY A 126 20.09 1.53 2.26
CA GLY A 126 21.26 0.65 2.07
C GLY A 126 21.12 -0.72 2.72
N ILE A 127 19.90 -1.16 3.01
CA ILE A 127 19.58 -2.47 3.61
C ILE A 127 19.43 -3.54 2.52
N ALA A 128 19.01 -3.14 1.31
CA ALA A 128 18.85 -4.02 0.16
C ALA A 128 19.53 -3.44 -1.08
N ASP A 129 19.99 -4.30 -1.97
CA ASP A 129 20.63 -3.91 -3.25
C ASP A 129 19.67 -4.01 -4.44
N SER A 130 18.50 -4.66 -4.28
CA SER A 130 17.53 -4.91 -5.35
C SER A 130 16.10 -5.03 -4.80
N LEU A 131 15.11 -5.04 -5.70
CA LEU A 131 13.69 -5.21 -5.33
C LEU A 131 13.38 -6.62 -4.80
N GLU A 132 14.15 -7.61 -5.23
CA GLU A 132 14.06 -9.00 -4.75
C GLU A 132 14.54 -9.14 -3.31
N SER A 133 15.56 -8.35 -2.94
CA SER A 133 16.22 -8.40 -1.63
C SER A 133 15.67 -7.37 -0.64
N SER A 134 14.67 -6.57 -1.04
CA SER A 134 14.03 -5.59 -0.17
C SER A 134 12.97 -6.23 0.72
N ASP A 135 13.43 -6.91 1.77
CA ASP A 135 12.57 -7.61 2.72
C ASP A 135 11.43 -6.75 3.28
N PHE A 136 10.27 -7.39 3.45
CA PHE A 136 9.05 -6.79 4.02
C PHE A 136 8.47 -5.63 3.21
N THR A 137 8.62 -5.66 1.88
CA THR A 137 8.04 -4.66 0.97
C THR A 137 6.97 -5.26 0.05
N SER A 138 6.01 -4.43 -0.36
CA SER A 138 5.00 -4.84 -1.34
C SER A 138 5.62 -5.16 -2.70
N VAL A 139 6.69 -4.47 -3.11
CA VAL A 139 7.40 -4.79 -4.36
C VAL A 139 8.04 -6.17 -4.31
N GLN A 140 8.64 -6.57 -3.19
CA GLN A 140 9.23 -7.90 -3.05
C GLN A 140 8.17 -8.99 -3.19
N ASP A 141 7.05 -8.88 -2.47
CA ASP A 141 5.94 -9.84 -2.58
C ASP A 141 5.44 -9.97 -4.03
N ARG A 142 5.32 -8.85 -4.73
CA ARG A 142 4.89 -8.82 -6.15
C ARG A 142 5.91 -9.49 -7.05
N VAL A 143 7.20 -9.22 -6.87
CA VAL A 143 8.27 -9.87 -7.63
C VAL A 143 8.29 -11.38 -7.36
N GLY A 144 8.06 -11.80 -6.11
CA GLY A 144 7.94 -13.20 -5.73
C GLY A 144 6.81 -13.93 -6.48
N ASP A 145 5.60 -13.35 -6.50
CA ASP A 145 4.47 -13.94 -7.23
C ASP A 145 4.69 -13.94 -8.75
N VAL A 146 5.32 -12.89 -9.31
CA VAL A 146 5.72 -12.84 -10.73
C VAL A 146 6.70 -13.96 -11.07
N LYS A 147 7.73 -14.19 -10.25
CA LYS A 147 8.68 -15.31 -10.47
C LYS A 147 7.98 -16.65 -10.39
N SER A 148 7.12 -16.86 -9.39
CA SER A 148 6.37 -18.12 -9.25
C SER A 148 5.39 -18.36 -10.41
N SER A 149 5.03 -17.32 -11.18
CA SER A 149 4.20 -17.49 -12.38
C SER A 149 4.94 -18.19 -13.51
N GLU A 150 6.27 -18.24 -13.51
CA GLU A 150 7.05 -18.96 -14.50
C GLU A 150 6.91 -20.49 -14.37
N GLU A 151 6.47 -20.97 -13.20
CA GLU A 151 6.24 -22.40 -12.90
C GLU A 151 4.96 -22.95 -13.55
N VAL A 152 4.11 -22.09 -14.13
CA VAL A 152 2.85 -22.49 -14.77
C VAL A 152 2.88 -22.17 -16.26
N GLU A 153 2.22 -23.01 -17.05
CA GLU A 153 2.35 -22.95 -18.51
C GLU A 153 1.35 -22.00 -19.16
N THR A 154 0.09 -22.06 -18.76
CA THR A 154 -0.97 -21.28 -19.41
C THR A 154 -0.92 -19.84 -18.94
N ALA A 155 -1.19 -18.92 -19.86
CA ALA A 155 -1.18 -17.51 -19.52
C ALA A 155 -2.24 -17.17 -18.45
N ASP A 156 -3.39 -17.86 -18.42
CA ASP A 156 -4.42 -17.64 -17.40
C ASP A 156 -3.92 -18.03 -16.01
N ALA A 157 -3.19 -19.16 -15.91
CA ALA A 157 -2.56 -19.56 -14.67
C ALA A 157 -1.48 -18.56 -14.23
N LYS A 158 -0.72 -17.99 -15.19
CA LYS A 158 0.28 -16.94 -14.90
C LYS A 158 -0.37 -15.71 -14.30
N ASP A 159 -1.41 -15.18 -14.94
CA ASP A 159 -2.12 -13.99 -14.46
C ASP A 159 -2.78 -14.24 -13.10
N VAL A 160 -3.34 -15.44 -12.88
CA VAL A 160 -3.87 -15.85 -11.57
C VAL A 160 -2.76 -15.86 -10.52
N ARG A 161 -1.57 -16.39 -10.84
CA ARG A 161 -0.44 -16.43 -9.91
C ARG A 161 0.07 -15.03 -9.58
N VAL A 162 0.10 -14.13 -10.56
CA VAL A 162 0.51 -12.74 -10.36
C VAL A 162 -0.51 -11.95 -9.54
N GLU A 163 -1.82 -12.14 -9.79
CA GLU A 163 -2.85 -11.29 -9.18
C GLU A 163 -3.41 -11.84 -7.87
N HIS A 164 -3.46 -13.16 -7.72
CA HIS A 164 -4.02 -13.86 -6.56
C HIS A 164 -3.01 -14.81 -5.92
N GLY A 165 -1.71 -14.54 -6.14
CA GLY A 165 -0.62 -15.35 -5.62
C GLY A 165 -0.54 -15.34 -4.09
N GLN A 166 0.37 -16.16 -3.58
CA GLN A 166 0.50 -16.39 -2.16
C GLN A 166 1.07 -15.18 -1.43
N GLN A 167 1.96 -14.42 -2.07
CA GLN A 167 2.67 -13.31 -1.44
C GLN A 167 1.88 -12.01 -1.57
N ALA A 168 1.60 -11.57 -2.78
CA ALA A 168 0.97 -10.29 -3.10
C ALA A 168 -0.56 -10.36 -3.27
N GLY A 169 -1.19 -11.54 -3.21
CA GLY A 169 -2.64 -11.69 -3.46
C GLY A 169 -3.56 -10.94 -2.49
N TRP A 170 -3.06 -10.41 -1.38
CA TRP A 170 -3.81 -9.54 -0.47
C TRP A 170 -3.71 -8.04 -0.81
N LEU A 171 -2.75 -7.66 -1.67
CA LEU A 171 -2.54 -6.28 -2.10
C LEU A 171 -3.58 -5.89 -3.17
N SER A 172 -3.86 -4.58 -3.26
CA SER A 172 -4.60 -4.03 -4.41
C SER A 172 -3.78 -4.30 -5.69
N PRO A 173 -4.40 -4.77 -6.78
CA PRO A 173 -3.67 -4.90 -8.03
C PRO A 173 -3.13 -3.55 -8.52
N ILE A 174 -2.04 -3.54 -9.28
CA ILE A 174 -1.51 -2.28 -9.84
C ILE A 174 -2.45 -1.77 -10.93
N ALA A 175 -2.68 -2.58 -11.97
CA ALA A 175 -3.43 -2.15 -13.13
C ALA A 175 -4.90 -1.89 -12.83
N LEU A 176 -5.34 -0.65 -13.11
CA LEU A 176 -6.75 -0.27 -13.17
C LEU A 176 -7.50 -1.16 -14.16
N GLU A 177 -6.96 -1.29 -15.37
CA GLU A 177 -7.50 -2.16 -16.41
C GLU A 177 -6.70 -3.47 -16.49
N PRO A 178 -7.26 -4.61 -16.08
CA PRO A 178 -6.57 -5.90 -16.18
C PRO A 178 -6.51 -6.36 -17.65
N GLN A 179 -5.45 -7.09 -18.01
CA GLN A 179 -5.40 -7.76 -19.32
C GLN A 179 -6.51 -8.81 -19.47
N ARG A 180 -6.86 -9.50 -18.38
CA ARG A 180 -7.92 -10.52 -18.36
C ARG A 180 -8.91 -10.28 -17.24
N LYS A 181 -10.08 -9.76 -17.60
CA LYS A 181 -11.19 -9.50 -16.67
C LYS A 181 -11.63 -10.75 -15.90
N LYS A 182 -11.69 -11.93 -16.54
CA LYS A 182 -12.05 -13.19 -15.87
C LYS A 182 -11.10 -13.54 -14.70
N VAL A 183 -9.81 -13.27 -14.84
CA VAL A 183 -8.83 -13.48 -13.76
C VAL A 183 -9.07 -12.45 -12.66
N ARG A 184 -9.27 -11.19 -13.05
CA ARG A 184 -9.55 -10.09 -12.14
C ARG A 184 -10.81 -10.30 -11.30
N ASP A 185 -11.86 -10.85 -11.90
CA ASP A 185 -13.17 -11.00 -11.26
C ASP A 185 -13.26 -12.24 -10.36
N ARG A 186 -12.18 -13.02 -10.25
CA ARG A 186 -12.12 -14.15 -9.33
C ARG A 186 -12.32 -13.67 -7.89
N SER A 187 -13.27 -14.29 -7.19
CA SER A 187 -13.52 -14.03 -5.78
C SER A 187 -12.30 -14.44 -4.93
N THR A 188 -11.98 -13.59 -3.96
CA THR A 188 -10.89 -13.80 -3.00
C THR A 188 -11.31 -13.28 -1.64
N ASN A 189 -10.93 -13.99 -0.57
CA ASN A 189 -11.11 -13.54 0.80
C ASN A 189 -9.92 -12.72 1.32
N ARG A 190 -8.84 -12.59 0.53
CA ARG A 190 -7.60 -11.92 0.95
C ARG A 190 -7.66 -10.40 0.82
N ARG A 191 -8.62 -9.88 0.06
CA ARG A 191 -8.87 -8.44 -0.13
C ARG A 191 -10.35 -8.20 -0.39
N VAL A 192 -10.84 -7.04 0.03
CA VAL A 192 -12.26 -6.65 -0.12
C VAL A 192 -12.62 -6.20 -1.54
N SER A 193 -11.61 -5.91 -2.37
CA SER A 193 -11.83 -5.47 -3.74
C SER A 193 -10.64 -5.79 -4.64
N ASN A 194 -10.95 -6.10 -5.89
CA ASN A 194 -9.95 -6.33 -6.93
C ASN A 194 -9.66 -5.06 -7.77
N HIS A 195 -10.24 -3.90 -7.45
CA HIS A 195 -9.95 -2.66 -8.20
C HIS A 195 -8.45 -2.31 -8.13
N GLY A 196 -7.86 -2.05 -9.29
CA GLY A 196 -6.47 -1.60 -9.37
C GLY A 196 -6.27 -0.13 -8.98
N CYS A 197 -5.03 0.32 -8.85
CA CYS A 197 -4.72 1.65 -8.33
C CYS A 197 -3.98 2.59 -9.30
N LEU A 198 -3.43 2.08 -10.41
CA LEU A 198 -2.63 2.85 -11.36
C LEU A 198 -3.01 2.54 -12.81
N PRO A 199 -2.90 3.52 -13.72
CA PRO A 199 -3.18 3.34 -15.14
C PRO A 199 -1.97 2.69 -15.83
N MET A 200 -1.41 1.62 -15.28
CA MET A 200 -0.27 0.88 -15.84
C MET A 200 -0.29 -0.58 -15.38
N THR A 201 0.37 -1.46 -16.14
CA THR A 201 0.54 -2.87 -15.77
C THR A 201 1.48 -3.03 -14.58
N LEU A 202 1.45 -4.19 -13.94
CA LEU A 202 2.44 -4.52 -12.90
C LEU A 202 3.87 -4.49 -13.47
N ALA A 203 4.09 -5.03 -14.67
CA ALA A 203 5.41 -5.03 -15.30
C ALA A 203 5.95 -3.61 -15.53
N GLU A 204 5.08 -2.71 -15.99
CA GLU A 204 5.37 -1.28 -16.14
C GLU A 204 5.73 -0.63 -14.80
N TYR A 205 4.98 -0.91 -13.73
CA TYR A 205 5.28 -0.41 -12.39
C TYR A 205 6.64 -0.92 -11.87
N LEU A 206 6.92 -2.21 -12.00
CA LEU A 206 8.20 -2.79 -11.57
C LEU A 206 9.39 -2.16 -12.32
N GLN A 207 9.24 -1.93 -13.63
CA GLN A 207 10.26 -1.22 -14.43
C GLN A 207 10.47 0.23 -13.94
N LEU A 208 9.37 0.94 -13.63
CA LEU A 208 9.44 2.30 -13.11
C LEU A 208 10.17 2.35 -11.75
N VAL A 209 9.86 1.43 -10.84
CA VAL A 209 10.47 1.36 -9.51
C VAL A 209 11.96 0.98 -9.61
N ASP A 210 12.31 -0.05 -10.38
CA ASP A 210 13.71 -0.45 -10.59
C ASP A 210 14.52 0.70 -11.21
N TRP A 211 14.01 1.32 -12.28
CA TRP A 211 14.65 2.47 -12.91
C TRP A 211 14.84 3.62 -11.90
N THR A 212 13.80 3.94 -11.12
CA THR A 212 13.86 5.01 -10.10
C THR A 212 14.90 4.71 -9.02
N GLY A 213 14.97 3.46 -8.54
CA GLY A 213 15.98 3.01 -7.58
C GLY A 213 17.40 3.23 -8.09
N ARG A 214 17.66 2.86 -9.35
CA ARG A 214 18.97 3.07 -10.00
C ARG A 214 19.34 4.54 -10.13
N GLN A 215 18.38 5.41 -10.47
CA GLN A 215 18.64 6.86 -10.55
C GLN A 215 19.00 7.48 -9.19
N LEU A 216 18.41 6.97 -8.10
CA LEU A 216 18.64 7.52 -6.75
C LEU A 216 19.96 7.06 -6.10
N HIS A 217 20.56 5.97 -6.58
CA HIS A 217 21.74 5.33 -5.98
C HIS A 217 23.07 5.60 -6.74
N SER A 218 23.29 6.84 -7.17
CA SER A 218 24.38 7.28 -8.08
C SER A 218 25.84 7.09 -7.59
N GLY A 219 26.10 6.28 -6.56
CA GLY A 219 27.43 5.87 -6.11
C GLY A 219 28.03 4.64 -6.82
N LYS A 220 27.20 3.77 -7.44
CA LYS A 220 27.66 2.68 -8.33
C LYS A 220 27.46 3.17 -9.77
N ARG A 221 28.54 3.32 -10.55
CA ARG A 221 28.47 3.76 -11.96
C ARG A 221 27.40 2.97 -12.71
N GLY A 222 26.38 3.65 -13.19
CA GLY A 222 25.23 3.02 -13.84
C GLY A 222 24.33 4.03 -14.51
N TYR A 223 24.91 4.90 -15.35
CA TYR A 223 24.14 5.57 -16.40
C TYR A 223 23.62 4.46 -17.32
N ILE A 224 22.41 3.96 -17.06
CA ILE A 224 21.70 3.15 -18.03
C ILE A 224 21.08 4.13 -19.02
N LYS A 225 21.61 4.09 -20.24
CA LYS A 225 21.00 4.66 -21.43
C LYS A 225 19.75 3.83 -21.79
N SER A 226 18.79 3.69 -20.87
CA SER A 226 17.47 3.13 -21.17
C SER A 226 16.56 4.32 -21.30
N ALA A 227 15.87 4.42 -22.44
CA ALA A 227 14.86 5.43 -22.67
C ALA A 227 14.01 5.62 -21.40
N VAL A 228 13.73 6.88 -21.07
CA VAL A 228 12.78 7.26 -20.02
C VAL A 228 11.58 6.33 -20.15
N PRO A 229 11.14 5.65 -19.08
CA PRO A 229 9.94 4.85 -19.18
C PRO A 229 8.84 5.74 -19.78
N PRO A 230 8.20 5.36 -20.91
CA PRO A 230 7.09 6.12 -21.50
C PRO A 230 5.94 6.39 -20.50
N LEU A 231 5.99 5.68 -19.38
CA LEU A 231 5.15 5.83 -18.20
C LEU A 231 5.22 7.21 -17.54
N LEU A 232 6.37 7.90 -17.53
CA LEU A 232 6.45 9.23 -16.92
C LEU A 232 5.60 10.25 -17.70
N GLU A 233 5.58 10.15 -19.03
CA GLU A 233 4.70 10.96 -19.88
C GLU A 233 3.22 10.64 -19.61
N ARG A 234 2.87 9.36 -19.44
CA ARG A 234 1.51 8.94 -19.06
C ARG A 234 1.08 9.44 -17.68
N LEU A 235 2.02 9.57 -16.75
CA LEU A 235 1.79 10.17 -15.44
C LEU A 235 1.77 11.72 -15.49
N GLY A 236 2.01 12.33 -16.66
CA GLY A 236 2.01 13.79 -16.82
C GLY A 236 3.18 14.49 -16.14
N THR A 237 4.32 13.80 -15.94
CA THR A 237 5.46 14.31 -15.17
C THR A 237 6.78 14.21 -15.94
N THR A 238 7.79 14.96 -15.50
CA THR A 238 9.15 14.89 -16.07
C THR A 238 10.07 14.08 -15.16
N ILE A 239 11.23 13.65 -15.66
CA ILE A 239 12.22 12.93 -14.86
C ILE A 239 12.62 13.70 -13.60
N ASP A 240 12.95 14.99 -13.76
CA ASP A 240 13.44 15.81 -12.65
C ASP A 240 12.36 16.00 -11.57
N ILE A 241 11.11 16.22 -12.01
CA ILE A 241 9.96 16.33 -11.12
C ILE A 241 9.74 15.00 -10.41
N TRP A 242 9.70 13.89 -11.14
CA TRP A 242 9.50 12.54 -10.60
C TRP A 242 10.55 12.19 -9.54
N LEU A 243 11.84 12.29 -9.89
CA LEU A 243 12.93 11.96 -8.96
C LEU A 243 12.92 12.85 -7.73
N HIS A 244 12.58 14.14 -7.90
CA HIS A 244 12.38 15.04 -6.78
C HIS A 244 11.21 14.61 -5.90
N VAL A 245 10.04 14.31 -6.48
CA VAL A 245 8.83 13.89 -5.75
C VAL A 245 9.11 12.63 -4.95
N VAL A 246 9.63 11.58 -5.60
CA VAL A 246 9.93 10.31 -4.92
C VAL A 246 10.97 10.55 -3.82
N LYS A 247 12.08 11.23 -4.09
CA LYS A 247 13.14 11.46 -3.07
C LYS A 247 12.67 12.29 -1.88
N LYS A 248 11.72 13.21 -2.07
CA LYS A 248 11.24 14.16 -1.07
C LYS A 248 9.79 13.92 -0.64
N PHE A 249 9.26 12.74 -0.87
CA PHE A 249 7.84 12.45 -0.66
C PHE A 249 7.37 12.83 0.76
N GLU A 250 8.13 12.45 1.79
CA GLU A 250 7.86 12.84 3.18
C GLU A 250 7.91 14.36 3.44
N ARG A 251 8.75 15.11 2.72
CA ARG A 251 8.95 16.56 2.96
C ARG A 251 7.94 17.44 2.21
N ARG A 252 7.34 16.96 1.12
CA ARG A 252 6.25 17.66 0.42
C ARG A 252 4.95 17.74 1.23
N GLN A 253 4.85 16.99 2.32
CA GLN A 253 3.72 17.00 3.26
C GLN A 253 3.47 18.36 3.93
N HIS A 254 4.39 19.32 3.84
CA HIS A 254 4.22 20.68 4.38
C HIS A 254 3.66 21.71 3.38
N ILE A 255 3.49 21.36 2.10
CA ILE A 255 3.14 22.33 1.03
C ILE A 255 1.71 22.17 0.48
N GLN A 256 1.02 21.05 0.75
CA GLN A 256 -0.33 20.77 0.23
C GLN A 256 -1.49 21.43 0.99
N THR A 257 -1.41 22.75 1.21
CA THR A 257 -2.61 23.60 1.36
C THR A 257 -2.92 24.40 0.09
N ALA A 258 -2.30 24.06 -1.04
CA ALA A 258 -2.50 24.77 -2.30
C ALA A 258 -2.92 23.80 -3.42
N THR A 259 -4.00 24.16 -4.11
CA THR A 259 -4.74 23.42 -5.14
C THR A 259 -3.89 23.00 -6.36
N PRO A 260 -4.39 22.12 -7.26
CA PRO A 260 -3.67 21.64 -8.45
C PRO A 260 -3.07 22.74 -9.34
N ALA A 261 -3.64 23.95 -9.35
CA ALA A 261 -3.10 25.11 -10.07
C ALA A 261 -1.72 25.58 -9.53
N THR A 262 -1.42 25.29 -8.27
CA THR A 262 -0.21 25.75 -7.57
C THR A 262 1.02 24.91 -7.93
N CYS A 263 0.83 23.63 -8.29
CA CYS A 263 1.92 22.77 -8.75
C CYS A 263 2.53 23.27 -10.06
N HIS A 264 1.75 23.92 -10.94
CA HIS A 264 2.29 24.54 -12.15
C HIS A 264 2.97 25.90 -11.87
N ALA A 265 2.49 26.64 -10.87
CA ALA A 265 2.99 27.98 -10.54
C ALA A 265 4.36 27.97 -9.82
N VAL A 266 4.69 26.91 -9.06
CA VAL A 266 5.99 26.81 -8.37
C VAL A 266 7.16 26.54 -9.34
N PHE A 267 6.89 26.00 -10.54
CA PHE A 267 7.94 25.65 -11.51
C PHE A 267 8.32 26.76 -12.50
N MET A 268 7.56 27.86 -12.60
CA MET A 268 7.84 28.95 -13.55
C MET A 268 8.58 30.15 -12.95
N ASN A 269 8.76 30.23 -11.62
CA ASN A 269 9.29 31.43 -10.97
C ASN A 269 10.75 31.36 -10.51
N THR A 270 11.51 30.37 -10.96
CA THR A 270 12.98 30.39 -10.87
C THR A 270 13.56 30.78 -12.23
N GLY A 271 13.27 32.01 -12.67
CA GLY A 271 14.08 32.69 -13.67
C GLY A 271 15.43 33.11 -13.07
N PRO A 272 16.51 33.22 -13.87
CA PRO A 272 17.85 33.47 -13.36
C PRO A 272 17.91 34.84 -12.68
N ALA A 273 18.52 34.88 -11.49
CA ALA A 273 18.86 36.11 -10.81
C ALA A 273 19.63 37.01 -11.78
N GLN A 274 19.04 38.15 -12.14
CA GLN A 274 19.76 39.21 -12.84
C GLN A 274 20.88 39.70 -11.94
N THR A 275 22.09 39.66 -12.48
CA THR A 275 23.29 40.28 -11.95
C THR A 275 23.28 41.73 -12.41
N ALA A 276 23.12 42.67 -11.47
CA ALA A 276 23.74 44.00 -11.39
C ALA A 276 23.11 44.77 -10.21
#